data_AF-A0A1F9M6V7-F1
#
_entry.id   AF-A0A1F9M6V7-F1
#
_cell.length_a   1.000
_cell.length_b   1.000
_cell.length_c   1.000
_cell.angle_alpha   90.00
_cell.angle_beta   90.00
_cell.angle_gamma   90.00
#
_symmetry.space_group_name_H-M   'P 1'
#
loop_
_entity.id
_entity.type
_entity.pdbx_description
1 polymer ?
#
loop_
_entity_poly.entity_id
_entity_poly.type
_entity_poly.pdbx_seq_one_letter_code
_entity_poly.pdbx_strand_id
1 'polypeptide(L)'
;MSLFKKVVLIGILIGAVVLIAEFVNENATRVSLTFLSFHREELPLYLVLLLSFAAGGFTVLCLGLLEVLRSERRNRGLRKQLAGLKQQLDSLKTIPLVEQDEEQ
;
A
#
# COMPACT_ATOMS: atom_id res chain seq x y z
N MET A 1 -21.80 22.16 -6.90
CA MET A 1 -20.67 21.67 -6.05
C MET A 1 -19.33 21.49 -6.81
N SER A 2 -19.13 22.11 -7.98
CA SER A 2 -17.93 21.90 -8.82
C SER A 2 -16.95 23.09 -8.83
N LEU A 3 -17.42 24.34 -8.76
CA LEU A 3 -16.55 25.52 -8.81
C LEU A 3 -15.72 25.72 -7.54
N PHE A 4 -16.35 25.60 -6.36
CA PHE A 4 -15.62 25.71 -5.08
C PHE A 4 -14.50 24.67 -4.97
N LYS A 5 -14.75 23.42 -5.35
CA LYS A 5 -13.73 22.37 -5.37
C LYS A 5 -12.57 22.70 -6.31
N LYS A 6 -12.85 23.26 -7.49
CA LYS A 6 -11.82 23.69 -8.44
C LYS A 6 -10.98 24.84 -7.88
N VAL A 7 -11.62 25.85 -7.28
CA VAL A 7 -10.92 26.98 -6.64
C VAL A 7 -10.04 26.51 -5.49
N VAL A 8 -10.56 25.62 -4.63
CA VAL A 8 -9.78 25.01 -3.55
C VAL A 8 -8.60 24.20 -4.12
N LEU A 9 -8.82 23.39 -5.16
CA LEU A 9 -7.76 22.59 -5.78
C LEU A 9 -6.67 23.47 -6.42
N ILE A 10 -7.07 24.54 -7.11
CA ILE A 10 -6.13 25.53 -7.67
C ILE A 10 -5.36 26.23 -6.55
N GLY A 11 -6.02 26.62 -5.46
CA GLY A 11 -5.36 27.22 -4.30
C GLY A 11 -4.33 26.27 -3.67
N ILE A 12 -4.67 25.00 -3.50
CA ILE A 12 -3.75 23.96 -3.02
C ILE A 12 -2.58 23.79 -3.97
N LEU A 13 -2.83 23.77 -5.29
CA LEU A 13 -1.77 23.63 -6.30
C LEU A 13 -0.79 24.81 -6.24
N ILE A 14 -1.31 26.04 -6.19
CA ILE A 14 -0.48 27.25 -6.08
C ILE A 14 0.33 27.22 -4.78
N GLY A 15 -0.31 26.89 -3.66
CA GLY A 15 0.37 26.76 -2.37
C GLY A 15 1.48 25.71 -2.42
N ALA A 16 1.23 24.55 -3.03
CA ALA A 16 2.23 23.50 -3.21
C ALA A 16 3.42 23.98 -4.06
N VAL A 17 3.18 24.71 -5.15
CA VAL A 17 4.24 25.27 -5.99
C VAL A 17 5.11 26.26 -5.21
N VAL A 18 4.50 27.17 -4.44
CA VAL A 18 5.23 28.13 -3.61
C VAL A 18 6.08 27.43 -2.56
N LEU A 19 5.52 26.42 -1.87
CA LEU A 19 6.25 25.64 -0.88
C LEU A 19 7.43 24.88 -1.48
N ILE A 20 7.27 24.31 -2.68
CA ILE A 20 8.37 23.64 -3.38
C ILE A 20 9.46 24.65 -3.77
N ALA A 21 9.08 25.83 -4.25
CA ALA A 21 10.03 26.87 -4.60
C ALA A 21 10.86 27.33 -3.40
N GLU A 22 10.21 27.59 -2.26
CA GLU A 22 10.89 27.94 -1.01
C GLU A 22 11.78 26.79 -0.52
N PHE A 23 11.30 25.55 -0.58
CA PHE A 23 12.10 24.39 -0.23
C PHE A 23 13.38 24.29 -1.06
N VAL A 24 13.30 24.50 -2.38
CA VAL A 24 14.48 24.48 -3.26
C VAL A 24 15.41 25.65 -2.92
N ASN A 25 14.88 26.84 -2.67
CA ASN A 25 15.68 28.02 -2.35
C ASN A 25 16.46 27.86 -1.04
N GLU A 26 15.78 27.45 0.04
CA GLU A 26 16.39 27.22 1.36
C GLU A 26 17.41 26.06 1.34
N ASN A 27 17.21 25.08 0.46
CA ASN A 27 18.07 23.90 0.36
C ASN A 27 18.95 23.91 -0.91
N ALA A 28 19.23 25.10 -1.47
CA ALA A 28 20.10 25.26 -2.63
C ALA A 28 21.58 25.06 -2.30
N THR A 29 21.94 25.06 -1.02
CA THR A 29 23.31 24.84 -0.52
C THR A 29 23.88 23.53 -1.06
N ARG A 30 25.08 23.62 -1.65
CA ARG A 30 25.80 22.45 -2.15
C ARG A 30 26.45 21.71 -0.99
N VAL A 31 26.28 20.40 -0.97
CA VAL A 31 26.89 19.50 0.01
C VAL A 31 27.72 18.45 -0.72
N SER A 32 28.82 18.04 -0.09
CA SER A 32 29.58 16.87 -0.52
C SER A 32 28.96 15.63 0.10
N LEU A 33 28.77 14.60 -0.72
CA LEU A 33 28.29 13.31 -0.27
C LEU A 33 29.41 12.28 -0.42
N THR A 34 29.80 11.73 0.72
CA THR A 34 30.67 10.56 0.81
C THR A 34 29.79 9.38 1.20
N PHE A 35 29.59 8.45 0.27
CA PHE A 35 28.84 7.22 0.51
C PHE A 35 29.64 6.01 0.07
N LEU A 36 30.05 5.18 1.02
CA LEU A 36 30.98 4.06 0.79
C LEU A 36 32.24 4.56 0.05
N SER A 37 32.41 4.17 -1.22
CA SER A 37 33.53 4.57 -2.07
C SER A 37 33.17 5.70 -3.05
N PHE A 38 31.91 6.14 -3.09
CA PHE A 38 31.47 7.22 -3.97
C PHE A 38 31.68 8.57 -3.28
N HIS A 39 32.52 9.40 -3.88
CA HIS A 39 32.62 10.82 -3.56
C HIS A 39 31.95 11.61 -4.68
N ARG A 40 30.86 12.29 -4.34
CA ARG A 40 30.26 13.32 -5.18
C ARG A 40 30.49 14.66 -4.50
N GLU A 41 31.47 15.38 -5.01
CA GLU A 41 31.66 16.78 -4.67
C GLU A 41 30.56 17.55 -5.40
N GLU A 42 29.73 18.27 -4.63
CA GLU A 42 28.75 19.26 -5.12
C GLU A 42 27.39 18.77 -5.62
N LEU A 43 26.59 18.16 -4.74
CA LEU A 43 25.15 18.01 -4.97
C LEU A 43 24.37 19.04 -4.15
N PRO A 44 23.34 19.70 -4.70
CA PRO A 44 22.48 20.57 -3.92
C PRO A 44 21.67 19.75 -2.91
N LEU A 45 21.54 20.26 -1.69
CA LEU A 45 20.91 19.57 -0.56
C LEU A 45 19.46 19.14 -0.85
N TYR A 46 18.69 19.96 -1.58
CA TYR A 46 17.31 19.62 -1.94
C TYR A 46 17.19 18.30 -2.72
N LEU A 47 18.17 17.96 -3.58
CA LEU A 47 18.16 16.70 -4.32
C LEU A 47 18.39 15.51 -3.39
N VAL A 48 19.28 15.66 -2.43
CA VAL A 48 19.60 14.63 -1.43
C VAL A 48 18.38 14.34 -0.58
N LEU A 49 17.71 15.39 -0.09
CA LEU A 49 16.49 15.29 0.69
C LEU A 49 15.36 14.64 -0.11
N LEU A 50 15.15 15.06 -1.36
CA LEU A 50 14.12 14.51 -2.23
C LEU A 50 14.36 13.02 -2.49
N LEU A 51 15.60 12.62 -2.78
CA LEU A 51 15.95 11.22 -3.02
C LEU A 51 15.76 10.37 -1.76
N SER A 52 16.11 10.90 -0.60
CA SER A 52 15.94 10.22 0.70
C SER A 52 14.47 10.01 1.04
N PHE A 53 13.65 11.05 0.82
CA PHE A 53 12.20 10.97 0.97
C PHE A 53 11.59 9.96 -0.01
N ALA A 54 11.97 10.01 -1.28
CA ALA A 54 11.51 9.07 -2.30
C ALA A 54 11.91 7.63 -1.96
N ALA A 55 13.13 7.39 -1.47
CA ALA A 55 13.58 6.07 -1.05
C ALA A 55 12.77 5.54 0.15
N GLY A 56 12.47 6.40 1.13
CA GLY A 56 11.58 6.06 2.24
C GLY A 56 10.17 5.70 1.76
N GLY A 57 9.57 6.54 0.91
CA GLY A 57 8.25 6.29 0.32
C GLY A 57 8.21 4.99 -0.51
N PHE A 58 9.24 4.75 -1.30
CA PHE A 58 9.38 3.52 -2.08
C PHE A 58 9.48 2.28 -1.18
N THR A 59 10.21 2.38 -0.06
CA THR A 59 10.33 1.28 0.90
C THR A 59 8.97 0.93 1.51
N VAL A 60 8.21 1.93 1.96
CA VAL A 60 6.85 1.73 2.50
C VAL A 60 5.92 1.15 1.43
N LEU A 61 5.99 1.65 0.20
CA LEU A 61 5.19 1.14 -0.92
C LEU A 61 5.47 -0.36 -1.17
N CYS A 62 6.74 -0.75 -1.22
CA CYS A 62 7.16 -2.14 -1.40
C CYS A 62 6.65 -3.04 -0.26
N LEU A 63 6.76 -2.60 0.99
CA LEU A 63 6.26 -3.36 2.13
C LEU A 63 4.73 -3.51 2.09
N GLY A 64 4.01 -2.44 1.77
CA GLY A 64 2.56 -2.47 1.62
C GLY A 64 2.09 -3.42 0.50
N LEU A 65 2.78 -3.41 -0.64
CA LEU A 65 2.51 -4.35 -1.75
C LEU A 65 2.68 -5.81 -1.31
N LEU A 66 3.75 -6.13 -0.57
CA LEU A 66 3.97 -7.47 -0.05
C LEU A 66 2.86 -7.90 0.93
N GLU A 67 2.41 -6.98 1.78
CA GLU A 67 1.33 -7.25 2.72
C GLU A 67 -0.01 -7.50 2.02
N VAL A 68 -0.34 -6.70 0.99
CA VAL A 68 -1.54 -6.91 0.16
C VAL A 68 -1.50 -8.29 -0.49
N LEU A 69 -0.37 -8.67 -1.10
CA LEU A 69 -0.21 -9.99 -1.72
C LEU A 69 -0.36 -11.13 -0.70
N ARG A 70 0.20 -10.97 0.50
CA ARG A 70 0.06 -11.96 1.57
C ARG A 70 -1.38 -12.05 2.05
N SER A 71 -2.07 -10.92 2.16
CA SER A 71 -3.48 -10.83 2.56
C SER A 71 -4.38 -11.52 1.54
N GLU A 72 -4.17 -11.29 0.24
CA GLU A 72 -4.93 -11.98 -0.81
C GLU A 72 -4.74 -13.50 -0.76
N ARG A 73 -3.51 -13.98 -0.56
CA ARG A 73 -3.23 -15.41 -0.43
C ARG A 73 -3.98 -16.02 0.76
N ARG A 74 -3.99 -15.34 1.91
CA ARG A 74 -4.75 -15.77 3.09
C ARG A 74 -6.25 -15.78 2.81
N ASN A 75 -6.78 -14.75 2.16
CA ASN A 75 -8.21 -14.64 1.83
C ASN A 75 -8.64 -15.78 0.89
N ARG A 76 -7.84 -16.10 -0.13
CA ARG A 76 -8.08 -17.26 -1.01
C ARG A 76 -8.06 -18.58 -0.23
N GLY A 77 -7.13 -18.73 0.72
CA GLY A 77 -7.07 -19.91 1.60
C GLY A 77 -8.31 -20.06 2.48
N LEU A 78 -8.72 -18.99 3.15
CA LEU A 78 -9.91 -18.96 4.01
C LEU A 78 -11.20 -19.22 3.22
N ARG A 79 -11.33 -18.67 2.01
CA ARG A 79 -12.46 -18.94 1.11
C ARG A 79 -12.55 -20.42 0.73
N LYS A 80 -11.42 -21.08 0.46
CA LYS A 80 -11.39 -22.52 0.16
C LYS A 80 -11.80 -23.34 1.38
N GLN A 81 -11.36 -22.98 2.58
CA GLN A 81 -11.76 -23.66 3.81
C GLN A 81 -13.26 -23.51 4.06
N LEU A 82 -13.81 -22.29 3.91
CA LEU A 82 -15.25 -22.05 4.04
C LEU A 82 -16.07 -22.89 3.06
N ALA A 83 -15.64 -22.98 1.80
CA ALA A 83 -16.32 -23.80 0.80
C ALA A 83 -16.29 -25.29 1.16
N GLY A 84 -15.14 -25.80 1.62
CA GLY A 84 -15.01 -27.20 2.05
C GLY A 84 -15.86 -27.53 3.27
N LEU A 85 -15.87 -26.68 4.30
CA LEU A 85 -16.71 -26.88 5.49
C LEU A 85 -18.19 -26.83 5.14
N LYS A 86 -18.61 -25.92 4.25
CA LYS A 86 -20.00 -25.84 3.80
C LYS A 86 -20.43 -27.10 3.06
N GLN A 87 -19.57 -27.65 2.21
CA GLN A 87 -19.84 -28.90 1.51
C GLN A 87 -19.97 -30.09 2.48
N GLN A 88 -19.14 -30.16 3.53
CA GLN A 88 -19.26 -31.19 4.56
C GLN A 88 -20.58 -31.07 5.34
N LEU A 89 -21.00 -29.84 5.67
CA LEU A 89 -22.27 -29.59 6.35
C LEU A 89 -23.46 -30.04 5.48
N ASP A 90 -23.43 -29.75 4.18
CA ASP A 90 -24.47 -30.16 3.24
C ASP A 90 -24.49 -31.69 3.08
N SER A 91 -23.33 -32.35 3.00
CA SER A 91 -23.26 -33.83 2.98
C SER A 91 -23.82 -34.46 4.25
N LEU A 92 -23.55 -33.88 5.42
CA LEU A 92 -24.10 -34.35 6.71
C LEU A 92 -25.61 -34.15 6.81
N LYS A 93 -26.15 -33.07 6.23
CA LYS A 93 -27.60 -32.83 6.15
C LYS A 93 -28.33 -33.77 5.20
N THR A 94 -27.63 -34.35 4.24
CA THR A 94 -28.21 -35.22 3.22
C THR A 94 -28.11 -36.70 3.60
N ILE A 95 -27.65 -37.04 4.81
CA ILE A 95 -27.76 -38.41 5.33
C ILE A 95 -29.26 -38.67 5.54
N PRO A 96 -29.91 -39.50 4.71
CA PRO A 96 -31.27 -39.91 4.98
C PRO A 96 -31.24 -40.67 6.29
N LEU A 97 -32.08 -40.27 7.24
CA LEU A 97 -32.38 -41.12 8.38
C LEU A 97 -32.98 -42.37 7.77
N VAL A 98 -32.20 -43.44 7.72
CA VAL A 98 -32.72 -44.78 7.53
C VAL A 98 -33.57 -45.01 8.77
N GLU A 99 -34.87 -44.69 8.64
CA GLU A 99 -35.91 -45.26 9.47
C GLU A 99 -35.73 -46.78 9.28
N GLN A 100 -34.99 -47.38 10.21
CA GLN A 100 -35.12 -48.79 10.51
C GLN A 100 -36.50 -48.93 11.14
N ASP A 101 -37.52 -48.86 10.29
CA ASP A 101 -38.83 -49.37 10.62
C ASP A 101 -38.66 -50.86 10.87
N GLU A 102 -38.84 -51.18 12.14
CA GLU A 102 -39.41 -52.41 12.68
C GLU A 102 -39.91 -53.40 11.61
N GLU A 103 -39.13 -54.45 11.33
CA GLU A 103 -39.71 -55.70 10.86
C GLU A 103 -39.62 -56.73 11.99
N GLN A 104 -40.80 -56.94 12.57
CA GLN A 104 -41.18 -57.95 13.56
C GLN A 104 -41.18 -59.36 12.97
#